data_AF-A0A7J4EBB2-F1
#
_entry.id   AF-A0A7J4EBB2-F1
#
_cell.length_a   1.000
_cell.length_b   1.000
_cell.length_c   1.000
_cell.angle_alpha   90.00
_cell.angle_beta   90.00
_cell.angle_gamma   90.00
#
_symmetry.space_group_name_H-M   'P 1'
#
loop_
_entity.id
_entity.type
_entity.pdbx_description
1 polymer ?
#
loop_
_entity_poly.entity_id
_entity_poly.type
_entity_poly.pdbx_seq_one_letter_code
_entity_poly.pdbx_strand_id
1 'polypeptide(L)' 'MSIVKSDSVPIIIVKEIMDQKKELEGILSKQKVKEPEEIEKGVEEGKLPEHPSYEDFLSALALRSNIEEMKKLVL' A
#
# COMPACT_ATOMS: atom_id res chain seq x y z
N MET A 1 15.20 0.95 29.35
CA MET A 1 14.10 1.19 28.39
C MET A 1 14.04 2.68 28.14
N SER A 2 14.58 3.13 27.00
CA SER A 2 14.53 4.55 26.64
C SER A 2 13.13 4.86 26.15
N ILE A 3 12.43 5.67 26.93
CA ILE A 3 11.14 6.26 26.57
C ILE A 3 11.38 7.11 25.33
N VAL A 4 11.00 6.60 24.17
CA VAL A 4 10.85 7.42 22.97
C VAL A 4 9.83 8.49 23.31
N LYS A 5 10.30 9.74 23.43
CA LYS A 5 9.47 10.90 23.78
C LYS A 5 8.26 10.92 22.85
N SER A 6 7.09 11.06 23.44
CA SER A 6 5.75 11.06 22.85
C SER A 6 5.61 11.92 21.58
N ASP A 7 6.44 12.96 21.43
CA ASP A 7 6.43 13.87 20.28
C ASP A 7 7.00 13.26 18.99
N SER A 8 7.72 12.13 19.08
CA SER A 8 8.36 11.46 17.93
C SER A 8 7.40 10.50 17.21
N VAL A 9 6.35 10.04 17.92
CA VAL A 9 5.41 9.03 17.44
C VAL A 9 4.67 9.49 16.18
N PRO A 10 4.16 10.73 16.10
CA PRO A 10 3.51 11.21 14.88
C PRO A 10 4.46 11.24 13.68
N ILE A 11 5.73 11.59 13.87
CA ILE A 11 6.74 11.66 12.80
C ILE A 11 7.04 10.25 12.26
N ILE A 12 7.16 9.26 13.14
CA ILE A 12 7.40 7.86 12.75
C ILE A 12 6.22 7.34 11.93
N ILE A 13 4.99 7.58 12.38
CA ILE A 13 3.79 7.12 11.66
C ILE A 13 3.66 7.80 10.30
N VAL A 14 3.91 9.11 10.21
CA VAL A 14 3.88 9.82 8.92
C VAL A 14 4.94 9.30 7.97
N LYS A 15 6.15 9.00 8.46
CA LYS A 15 7.21 8.38 7.64
C LYS A 15 6.77 7.01 7.10
N GLU A 16 6.21 6.17 7.96
CA GLU A 16 5.72 4.85 7.57
C GLU A 16 4.62 4.94 6.50
N ILE A 17 3.66 5.87 6.66
CA ILE A 17 2.62 6.13 5.66
C ILE A 17 3.24 6.54 4.31
N MET A 18 4.29 7.37 4.31
CA MET A 18 4.96 7.78 3.07
C MET A 18 5.70 6.62 2.41
N ASP A 19 6.35 5.77 3.20
CA ASP A 19 7.10 4.63 2.69
C ASP A 19 6.14 3.59 2.06
N GLN A 20 5.02 3.28 2.72
CA GLN A 20 3.98 2.40 2.17
C GLN A 20 3.29 2.97 0.93
N LYS A 21 3.08 4.30 0.86
CA LYS A 21 2.55 4.94 -0.34
C LYS A 21 3.47 4.76 -1.54
N LYS A 22 4.78 4.91 -1.36
CA LYS A 22 5.76 4.69 -2.44
C LYS A 22 5.76 3.24 -2.91
N GLU A 23 5.62 2.29 -1.99
CA GLU A 23 5.53 0.88 -2.33
C GLU A 23 4.26 0.58 -3.15
N LEU A 24 3.12 1.11 -2.71
CA LEU A 24 1.84 1.00 -3.43
C LEU A 24 1.95 1.61 -4.83
N GLU A 25 2.49 2.82 -4.96
CA GLU A 25 2.74 3.48 -6.25
C GLU A 25 3.66 2.63 -7.15
N GLY A 26 4.65 1.95 -6.56
CA GLY A 26 5.55 1.04 -7.27
C GLY A 26 4.80 -0.14 -7.89
N ILE A 27 3.92 -0.80 -7.14
CA ILE A 27 3.12 -1.93 -7.62
C ILE A 27 2.18 -1.46 -8.75
N LEU A 28 1.45 -0.36 -8.53
CA LEU A 28 0.51 0.18 -9.51
C LEU A 28 1.22 0.61 -10.80
N SER A 29 2.40 1.23 -10.69
CA SER A 29 3.21 1.64 -11.84
C SER A 29 3.73 0.45 -12.64
N LYS A 30 4.19 -0.61 -11.96
CA LYS A 30 4.63 -1.86 -12.60
C LYS A 30 3.52 -2.49 -13.43
N GLN A 31 2.30 -2.49 -12.89
CA GLN A 31 1.10 -3.03 -13.55
C GLN A 31 0.43 -2.02 -14.50
N LYS A 32 0.91 -0.77 -14.56
CA LYS A 32 0.38 0.34 -15.39
C LYS A 32 -1.08 0.67 -15.11
N VAL A 33 -1.48 0.55 -13.86
CA VAL A 33 -2.84 0.81 -13.37
C VAL A 33 -2.85 1.99 -12.40
N LYS A 34 -4.03 2.49 -12.09
CA LYS A 34 -4.22 3.55 -11.08
C LYS A 34 -4.74 3.03 -9.76
N GLU A 35 -5.49 1.94 -9.77
CA GLU A 35 -6.11 1.35 -8.60
C GLU A 35 -5.81 -0.15 -8.52
N PRO A 36 -5.69 -0.75 -7.33
CA PRO A 36 -5.50 -2.19 -7.17
C PRO A 36 -6.54 -3.02 -7.92
N GLU A 37 -7.80 -2.60 -7.92
CA GLU A 37 -8.93 -3.28 -8.56
C GLU A 37 -8.76 -3.42 -10.08
N GLU A 38 -8.00 -2.53 -10.72
CA GLU A 38 -7.70 -2.67 -12.15
C GLU A 38 -6.79 -3.88 -12.42
N ILE A 39 -5.96 -4.28 -11.45
CA ILE A 39 -5.13 -5.49 -11.52
C ILE A 39 -6.01 -6.73 -11.43
N GLU A 40 -6.90 -6.80 -10.45
CA GLU A 40 -7.87 -7.91 -10.28
C GLU A 40 -8.70 -8.09 -11.54
N LYS A 41 -9.31 -6.99 -12.03
CA LYS A 41 -10.09 -7.01 -13.27
C LYS A 41 -9.26 -7.46 -14.47
N GLY A 42 -7.99 -7.05 -14.55
CA GLY A 42 -7.08 -7.49 -15.60
C GLY A 42 -6.81 -9.00 -15.54
N VAL A 43 -6.71 -9.58 -14.34
CA VAL A 43 -6.56 -11.03 -14.13
C VAL A 43 -7.86 -11.76 -14.51
N GLU A 44 -9.01 -11.31 -14.03
CA GLU A 44 -10.31 -11.91 -14.33
C GLU A 44 -10.65 -11.92 -15.83
N GLU A 45 -10.29 -10.84 -16.54
CA GLU A 45 -10.48 -10.72 -17.99
C GLU A 45 -9.42 -11.47 -18.80
N GLY A 46 -8.44 -12.12 -18.16
CA GLY A 46 -7.33 -12.82 -18.82
C GLY A 46 -6.34 -11.90 -19.53
N LYS A 47 -6.34 -10.60 -19.22
CA LYS A 47 -5.41 -9.58 -19.76
C LYS A 47 -4.07 -9.58 -19.03
N LEU A 48 -4.07 -9.96 -17.76
CA LEU A 48 -2.89 -10.14 -16.93
C LEU A 48 -2.77 -11.62 -16.54
N PRO A 49 -1.54 -12.16 -16.43
CA PRO A 49 -1.37 -13.50 -15.89
C PRO A 49 -1.78 -13.53 -14.41
N GLU A 50 -2.41 -14.62 -13.95
CA GLU A 50 -2.78 -14.78 -12.53
C GLU A 50 -1.57 -14.60 -11.60
N HIS A 51 -0.43 -15.21 -11.94
CA HIS A 51 0.83 -15.01 -11.23
C HIS A 51 1.82 -14.24 -12.12
N PRO A 52 2.47 -13.18 -11.60
CA PRO A 52 2.42 -12.67 -10.22
C PRO A 52 1.31 -11.62 -9.97
N SER A 53 0.42 -11.34 -10.93
CA SER A 53 -0.43 -10.15 -10.85
C SER A 53 -1.47 -10.19 -9.72
N TYR A 54 -2.02 -11.36 -9.38
CA TYR A 54 -2.93 -11.48 -8.24
C TYR A 54 -2.22 -11.24 -6.90
N GLU A 55 -0.95 -11.64 -6.77
CA GLU A 55 -0.13 -11.35 -5.59
C GLU A 55 0.18 -9.84 -5.50
N ASP A 56 0.48 -9.20 -6.63
CA ASP A 56 0.64 -7.75 -6.72
C ASP A 56 -0.66 -7.03 -6.29
N PHE A 57 -1.84 -7.52 -6.71
CA PHE A 57 -3.14 -7.00 -6.27
C PHE A 57 -3.35 -7.12 -4.76
N LEU A 58 -3.14 -8.30 -4.17
CA LEU A 58 -3.30 -8.52 -2.73
C LEU A 58 -2.36 -7.64 -1.92
N SER A 59 -1.12 -7.48 -2.38
CA SER A 59 -0.11 -6.62 -1.75
C SER A 59 -0.54 -5.15 -1.82
N ALA A 60 -1.02 -4.69 -2.97
CA ALA A 60 -1.53 -3.32 -3.14
C ALA A 60 -2.75 -3.04 -2.25
N LEU A 61 -3.68 -4.00 -2.13
CA LEU A 61 -4.83 -3.90 -1.22
C LEU A 61 -4.40 -3.80 0.25
N ALA A 62 -3.46 -4.64 0.68
CA ALA A 62 -2.95 -4.63 2.04
C ALA A 62 -2.28 -3.28 2.37
N LEU A 63 -1.44 -2.76 1.47
CA LEU A 63 -0.81 -1.44 1.63
C LEU A 63 -1.86 -0.32 1.72
N ARG A 64 -2.86 -0.32 0.84
CA ARG A 64 -3.94 0.68 0.88
C ARG A 64 -4.70 0.64 2.21
N SER A 65 -5.04 -0.56 2.69
CA SER A 65 -5.72 -0.74 3.98
C SER A 65 -4.87 -0.24 5.14
N ASN A 66 -3.60 -0.62 5.19
CA ASN A 66 -2.67 -0.22 6.26
C ASN A 66 -2.47 1.30 6.30
N ILE A 67 -2.34 1.95 5.14
CA ILE A 67 -2.25 3.41 5.04
C ILE A 67 -3.49 4.07 5.65
N GLU A 68 -4.70 3.58 5.32
CA GLU A 68 -5.95 4.11 5.86
C GLU A 68 -6.08 3.90 7.37
N GLU A 69 -5.62 2.77 7.89
CA GLU A 69 -5.58 2.52 9.34
C GLU A 69 -4.59 3.44 10.05
N MET A 70 -3.38 3.61 9.52
CA MET A 70 -2.37 4.48 10.13
C MET A 70 -2.76 5.96 10.07
N LYS A 71 -3.46 6.41 9.04
CA LYS A 71 -4.00 7.77 8.97
C LYS A 71 -4.92 8.09 10.16
N LYS A 72 -5.71 7.12 10.64
CA LYS A 72 -6.59 7.27 11.81
C LYS A 72 -5.84 7.41 13.13
N LEU A 73 -4.54 7.10 13.16
CA LEU A 73 -3.69 7.25 14.35
C LEU A 73 -3.04 8.64 14.42
N VAL A 74 -3.07 9.41 13.32
CA VAL A 74 -2.44 10.73 13.18
C VAL A 74 -3.47 11.85 13.05
N LEU A 75 -4.66 11.54 12.52
CA LEU A 75 -5.81 12.45 12.39
C LEU A 75 -6.83 12.19 13.52
#